data_AF-C3ZXA2-F1
#
_entry.id   AF-C3ZXA2-F1
#
_cell.length_a   1.000
_cell.length_b   1.000
_cell.length_c   1.000
_cell.angle_alpha   90.00
_cell.angle_beta   90.00
_cell.angle_gamma   90.00
#
_symmetry.space_group_name_H-M   'P 1'
#
loop_
_entity.id
_entity.type
_entity.pdbx_description
1 polymer ?
#
loop_
_entity_poly.entity_id
_entity_poly.type
_entity_poly.pdbx_seq_one_letter_code
_entity_poly.pdbx_strand_id
1 'polypeptide(L)'
;RGPKKKRMTKARVVKFKMRRSKANARERNRMHGLNRALDRLREVLPCYSKNQKLSKIETLRLARNYLFALTDILRTGSVPDNVTFAQTLTKGLSQTTTNLVAGCLQLNPRTLLPEKDIDPLAYM
;
A
#
# COMPACT_ATOMS: atom_id res chain seq x y z
N ARG A 1 -2.17 -43.05 -27.02
CA ARG A 1 -3.03 -41.91 -27.43
C ARG A 1 -4.16 -41.79 -26.41
N GLY A 2 -4.21 -40.71 -25.62
CA GLY A 2 -5.22 -40.55 -24.55
C GLY A 2 -6.64 -40.32 -25.08
N PRO A 3 -7.68 -40.46 -24.24
CA PRO A 3 -9.06 -40.30 -24.67
C PRO A 3 -9.30 -38.89 -25.23
N LYS A 4 -9.89 -38.78 -26.43
CA LYS A 4 -10.28 -37.49 -27.02
C LYS A 4 -11.25 -36.76 -26.09
N LYS A 5 -10.95 -35.50 -25.73
CA LYS A 5 -11.85 -34.63 -24.96
C LYS A 5 -13.21 -34.54 -25.67
N LYS A 6 -14.26 -35.13 -25.09
CA LYS A 6 -15.64 -35.04 -25.62
C LYS A 6 -16.07 -33.56 -25.67
N ARG A 7 -16.51 -33.10 -26.85
CA ARG A 7 -17.06 -31.75 -27.02
C ARG A 7 -18.29 -31.59 -26.13
N MET A 8 -18.37 -30.47 -25.41
CA MET A 8 -19.52 -30.19 -24.56
C MET A 8 -20.75 -29.86 -25.40
N THR A 9 -21.93 -30.29 -24.94
CA THR A 9 -23.21 -29.89 -25.52
C THR A 9 -23.46 -28.38 -25.31
N LYS A 10 -24.23 -27.74 -26.20
CA LYS A 10 -24.57 -26.31 -26.10
C LYS A 10 -25.15 -25.94 -24.73
N ALA A 11 -26.08 -26.74 -24.21
CA ALA A 11 -26.67 -26.54 -22.88
C ALA A 11 -25.62 -26.59 -21.75
N ARG A 12 -24.67 -27.53 -21.82
CA ARG A 12 -23.59 -27.66 -20.83
C ARG A 12 -22.62 -26.47 -20.89
N VAL A 13 -22.35 -25.94 -22.09
CA VAL A 13 -21.57 -24.70 -22.27
C VAL A 13 -22.28 -23.51 -21.64
N VAL A 14 -23.58 -23.34 -21.87
CA VAL A 14 -24.37 -22.23 -21.28
C VAL A 14 -24.36 -22.31 -19.75
N LYS A 15 -24.65 -23.48 -19.17
CA LYS A 15 -24.62 -23.68 -17.71
C LYS A 15 -23.23 -23.42 -17.11
N PHE A 16 -22.17 -23.78 -17.83
CA PHE A 16 -20.80 -23.47 -17.43
C PHE A 16 -20.53 -21.96 -17.43
N LYS A 17 -20.89 -21.26 -18.52
CA LYS A 17 -20.73 -19.79 -18.62
C LYS A 17 -21.50 -19.06 -17.50
N MET A 18 -22.74 -19.48 -17.22
CA MET A 18 -23.55 -18.91 -16.14
C MET A 18 -22.87 -19.08 -14.77
N ARG A 19 -22.37 -20.29 -14.45
CA ARG A 19 -21.67 -20.53 -13.19
C ARG A 19 -20.39 -19.70 -13.07
N ARG A 20 -19.61 -19.58 -14.16
CA ARG A 20 -18.42 -18.74 -14.21
C ARG A 20 -18.76 -17.26 -14.00
N SER A 21 -19.81 -16.76 -14.65
CA SER A 21 -20.29 -15.39 -14.46
C SER A 21 -20.68 -15.12 -13.01
N LYS A 22 -21.46 -16.03 -12.39
CA LYS A 22 -21.84 -15.92 -10.96
C LYS A 22 -20.62 -15.93 -10.04
N ALA A 23 -19.60 -16.74 -10.33
CA ALA A 23 -18.35 -16.76 -9.57
C ALA A 23 -17.56 -15.46 -9.70
N ASN A 24 -17.42 -14.93 -10.93
CA ASN A 24 -16.74 -13.67 -11.19
C ASN A 24 -17.45 -12.48 -10.51
N ALA A 25 -18.79 -12.49 -10.47
CA ALA A 25 -19.56 -11.47 -9.74
C ALA A 25 -19.27 -11.52 -8.23
N ARG A 26 -19.21 -12.72 -7.63
CA ARG A 26 -18.86 -12.86 -6.21
C ARG A 26 -17.45 -12.34 -5.92
N GLU A 27 -16.46 -12.68 -6.75
CA GLU A 27 -15.09 -12.23 -6.54
C GLU A 27 -14.94 -10.72 -6.71
N ARG A 28 -15.64 -10.11 -7.67
CA ARG A 28 -15.71 -8.64 -7.78
C ARG A 28 -16.29 -8.01 -6.51
N ASN A 29 -17.38 -8.55 -5.98
CA ASN A 29 -17.97 -8.04 -4.73
C ASN A 29 -17.01 -8.16 -3.54
N ARG A 30 -16.30 -9.28 -3.43
CA ARG A 30 -15.24 -9.47 -2.41
C ARG A 30 -14.14 -8.42 -2.55
N MET A 31 -13.66 -8.20 -3.77
CA MET A 31 -12.64 -7.18 -4.06
C MET A 31 -13.13 -5.74 -3.81
N HIS A 32 -14.40 -5.44 -4.07
CA HIS A 32 -15.00 -4.15 -3.69
C HIS A 32 -15.01 -3.96 -2.16
N GLY A 33 -15.26 -5.02 -1.38
CA GLY A 33 -15.12 -4.98 0.07
C GLY A 33 -13.69 -4.66 0.51
N LEU A 34 -12.71 -5.36 -0.05
CA LEU A 34 -11.29 -5.16 0.26
C LEU A 34 -10.81 -3.74 -0.11
N ASN A 35 -11.19 -3.25 -1.29
CA ASN A 35 -10.81 -1.90 -1.73
C ASN A 35 -11.45 -0.82 -0.84
N ARG A 36 -12.69 -1.02 -0.38
CA ARG A 36 -13.32 -0.12 0.60
C ARG A 36 -12.60 -0.10 1.93
N ALA A 37 -12.16 -1.26 2.44
CA ALA A 37 -11.35 -1.31 3.66
C ALA A 37 -10.00 -0.60 3.49
N LEU A 38 -9.34 -0.76 2.34
CA LEU A 38 -8.09 -0.06 2.05
C LEU A 38 -8.30 1.45 1.94
N ASP A 39 -9.41 1.91 1.36
CA ASP A 39 -9.76 3.33 1.33
C ASP A 39 -9.98 3.91 2.73
N ARG A 40 -10.69 3.18 3.62
CA ARG A 40 -10.82 3.57 5.03
C ARG A 40 -9.47 3.62 5.76
N LEU A 41 -8.56 2.70 5.45
CA LEU A 41 -7.20 2.76 6.00
C LEU A 41 -6.52 4.06 5.57
N ARG A 42 -6.63 4.46 4.29
CA ARG A 42 -6.01 5.73 3.81
C ARG A 42 -6.52 6.95 4.56
N GLU A 43 -7.81 7.00 4.91
CA GLU A 43 -8.42 8.13 5.61
C GLU A 43 -7.82 8.38 7.00
N VAL A 44 -7.27 7.35 7.65
CA VAL A 44 -6.64 7.46 8.98
C VAL A 44 -5.11 7.59 8.92
N LEU A 45 -4.52 7.55 7.72
CA LEU A 45 -3.08 7.75 7.57
C LEU A 45 -2.71 9.25 7.58
N PRO A 46 -1.51 9.59 8.06
CA PRO A 46 -1.00 10.95 7.91
C PRO A 46 -0.94 11.31 6.42
N CYS A 47 -1.13 12.59 6.12
CA CYS A 47 -1.03 13.11 4.75
C CYS A 47 -2.10 12.57 3.78
N TYR A 48 -3.28 12.16 4.28
CA TYR A 48 -4.38 11.71 3.43
C TYR A 48 -4.81 12.80 2.44
N SER A 49 -4.95 12.41 1.17
CA SER A 49 -5.47 13.26 0.09
C SER A 49 -6.65 12.59 -0.61
N LYS A 50 -7.77 13.32 -0.72
CA LYS A 50 -8.96 12.87 -1.47
C LYS A 50 -8.68 12.79 -2.97
N ASN A 51 -7.84 13.68 -3.48
CA ASN A 51 -7.55 13.82 -4.91
C ASN A 51 -6.38 12.94 -5.37
N GLN A 52 -5.53 12.48 -4.44
CA GLN A 52 -4.37 11.65 -4.76
C GLN A 52 -4.26 10.48 -3.78
N LYS A 53 -4.72 9.31 -4.20
CA LYS A 53 -4.62 8.07 -3.41
C LYS A 53 -3.24 7.44 -3.56
N LEU A 54 -2.64 7.08 -2.43
CA LEU A 54 -1.45 6.22 -2.43
C LEU A 54 -1.74 4.86 -3.05
N SER A 55 -0.73 4.27 -3.70
CA SER A 55 -0.82 2.90 -4.21
C SER A 55 -1.09 1.90 -3.06
N LYS A 56 -1.51 0.67 -3.38
CA LYS A 56 -1.81 -0.34 -2.34
C LYS A 56 -0.60 -0.62 -1.46
N ILE A 57 0.58 -0.77 -2.06
CA ILE A 57 1.81 -1.07 -1.33
C ILE A 57 2.27 0.12 -0.48
N GLU A 58 2.21 1.34 -1.01
CA GLU A 58 2.61 2.55 -0.28
C GLU A 58 1.66 2.80 0.90
N THR A 59 0.36 2.56 0.73
CA THR A 59 -0.64 2.64 1.81
C THR A 59 -0.27 1.69 2.97
N LEU A 60 0.07 0.43 2.65
CA LEU A 60 0.42 -0.57 3.67
C LEU A 60 1.75 -0.26 4.36
N ARG A 61 2.75 0.20 3.61
CA ARG A 61 4.05 0.62 4.17
C ARG A 61 3.89 1.82 5.09
N LEU A 62 3.18 2.86 4.66
CA LEU A 62 2.92 4.04 5.48
C LEU A 62 2.13 3.68 6.74
N ALA A 63 1.13 2.80 6.64
CA ALA A 63 0.38 2.32 7.80
C ALA A 63 1.26 1.62 8.83
N ARG A 64 2.15 0.72 8.38
CA ARG A 64 3.12 0.05 9.25
C ARG A 64 4.05 1.05 9.95
N ASN A 65 4.59 2.00 9.19
CA ASN A 65 5.50 3.01 9.72
C ASN A 65 4.80 3.93 10.73
N TYR A 66 3.55 4.29 10.46
CA TYR A 66 2.76 5.12 11.38
C TYR A 66 2.44 4.39 12.68
N LEU A 67 2.06 3.11 12.62
CA LEU A 67 1.88 2.29 13.82
C LEU A 67 3.18 2.22 14.64
N PHE A 68 4.32 2.03 13.99
CA PHE A 68 5.62 2.01 14.66
C PHE A 68 5.91 3.35 15.36
N ALA A 69 5.73 4.47 14.67
CA ALA A 69 5.96 5.81 15.22
C ALA A 69 5.07 6.08 16.44
N LEU A 70 3.77 5.77 16.35
CA LEU A 70 2.84 5.95 17.48
C LEU A 70 3.18 5.02 18.65
N THR A 71 3.59 3.78 18.37
CA THR A 71 4.00 2.83 19.41
C THR A 71 5.24 3.34 20.15
N ASP A 72 6.20 3.92 19.43
CA ASP A 72 7.42 4.44 20.02
C ASP A 72 7.16 5.69 20.87
N ILE A 73 6.27 6.59 20.42
CA ILE A 73 5.81 7.75 21.20
C ILE A 73 5.18 7.29 22.53
N LEU A 74 4.29 6.29 22.48
CA LEU A 74 3.64 5.75 23.68
C LEU A 74 4.64 5.07 24.62
N ARG A 75 5.66 4.39 24.09
CA ARG A 75 6.67 3.68 24.87
C ARG A 75 7.66 4.61 25.55
N THR A 76 8.09 5.66 24.86
CA THR A 76 9.11 6.60 25.35
C THR A 76 8.50 7.77 26.13
N GLY A 77 7.21 8.05 25.94
CA GLY A 77 6.55 9.24 26.46
C GLY A 77 7.03 10.55 25.80
N SER A 78 7.81 10.44 24.72
CA SER A 78 8.41 11.59 24.03
C SER A 78 7.85 11.72 22.61
N VAL A 79 7.49 12.94 22.24
CA VAL A 79 7.04 13.26 20.87
C VAL A 79 8.28 13.62 20.04
N PRO A 80 8.58 12.89 18.95
CA PRO A 80 9.70 13.23 18.08
C PRO A 80 9.45 14.57 17.39
N ASP A 81 10.52 15.28 17.05
CA ASP A 81 10.42 16.44 16.17
C ASP A 81 9.87 16.05 14.78
N ASN A 82 9.40 17.05 14.04
CA ASN A 82 8.76 16.84 12.74
C ASN A 82 9.67 16.08 11.74
N VAL A 83 10.98 16.32 11.77
CA VAL A 83 11.92 15.67 10.84
C VAL A 83 12.06 14.19 11.20
N THR A 84 12.30 13.88 12.46
CA THR A 84 12.40 12.49 12.94
C THR A 84 11.11 11.71 12.71
N PHE A 85 9.96 12.33 12.94
CA PHE A 85 8.66 11.74 12.66
C PHE A 85 8.49 11.46 11.16
N ALA A 86 8.81 12.44 10.30
CA ALA A 86 8.72 12.29 8.86
C ALA A 86 9.65 11.19 8.32
N GLN A 87 10.90 11.12 8.79
CA GLN A 87 11.85 10.07 8.42
C GLN A 87 11.33 8.67 8.77
N THR A 88 10.69 8.54 9.93
CA THR A 88 10.06 7.29 10.35
C THR A 88 8.91 6.91 9.41
N LEU A 89 8.05 7.87 9.05
CA LEU A 89 6.93 7.65 8.13
C LEU A 89 7.38 7.27 6.72
N THR A 90 8.44 7.89 6.19
CA THR A 90 8.86 7.74 4.79
C THR A 90 9.77 6.56 4.52
N LYS A 91 10.16 5.80 5.55
CA LYS A 91 11.04 4.63 5.41
C LYS A 91 10.50 3.62 4.40
N GLY A 92 11.25 3.41 3.32
CA GLY A 92 10.91 2.44 2.25
C GLY A 92 9.75 2.87 1.35
N LEU A 93 9.33 4.14 1.40
CA LEU A 93 8.38 4.72 0.45
C LEU A 93 9.11 5.21 -0.80
N SER A 94 8.35 5.34 -1.88
CA SER A 94 8.80 5.98 -3.13
C SER A 94 9.11 7.46 -2.93
N GLN A 95 10.03 8.00 -3.73
CA GLN A 95 10.39 9.43 -3.67
C GLN A 95 9.17 10.35 -3.79
N THR A 96 8.22 10.04 -4.67
CA THR A 96 6.98 10.81 -4.84
C THR A 96 6.16 10.84 -3.56
N THR A 97 6.09 9.72 -2.84
CA THR A 97 5.35 9.63 -1.58
C THR A 97 6.11 10.32 -0.45
N THR A 98 7.44 10.21 -0.41
CA THR A 98 8.30 10.96 0.53
C THR A 98 8.12 12.46 0.37
N ASN A 99 8.07 12.96 -0.88
CA ASN A 99 7.83 14.37 -1.17
C ASN A 99 6.44 14.83 -0.70
N LEU A 100 5.41 13.97 -0.84
CA LEU A 100 4.08 14.27 -0.34
C LEU A 100 4.09 14.45 1.18
N VAL A 101 4.73 13.52 1.91
CA VAL A 101 4.84 13.60 3.38
C VAL A 101 5.62 14.85 3.81
N ALA A 102 6.73 15.15 3.12
CA ALA A 102 7.50 16.37 3.36
C ALA A 102 6.64 17.63 3.21
N GLY A 103 5.85 17.71 2.13
CA GLY A 103 4.94 18.82 1.87
C GLY A 103 3.87 18.98 2.96
N CYS A 104 3.29 17.87 3.42
CA CYS A 104 2.29 17.90 4.49
C CYS A 104 2.84 18.36 5.84
N LEU A 105 4.12 18.12 6.11
CA LEU A 105 4.80 18.54 7.34
C LEU A 105 5.60 19.85 7.17
N GLN A 106 5.46 20.52 6.02
CA GLN A 106 6.18 21.76 5.68
C GLN A 106 7.72 21.62 5.78
N LEU A 107 8.23 20.43 5.47
CA LEU A 107 9.65 20.11 5.50
C LEU A 107 10.27 20.25 4.11
N ASN A 108 11.57 20.57 4.08
CA ASN A 108 12.35 20.45 2.85
C ASN A 108 12.54 18.95 2.53
N PRO A 109 12.09 18.43 1.37
CA PRO A 109 12.19 17.01 1.07
C PRO A 109 13.62 16.44 1.14
N ARG A 110 14.65 17.28 0.97
CA ARG A 110 16.05 16.87 1.09
C ARG A 110 16.43 16.41 2.49
N THR A 111 15.74 16.86 3.55
CA THR A 111 16.02 16.44 4.93
C THR A 111 15.51 15.03 5.23
N LEU A 112 14.69 14.46 4.34
CA LEU A 112 14.12 13.12 4.44
C LEU A 112 14.78 12.10 3.52
N LEU A 113 15.74 12.55 2.70
CA LEU A 113 16.56 11.63 1.93
C LEU A 113 17.53 10.96 2.91
N PRO A 114 17.65 9.63 2.91
CA PRO A 114 18.78 9.02 3.59
C PRO A 114 20.03 9.64 2.96
N GLU A 115 20.94 10.15 3.80
CA GLU A 115 22.35 10.27 3.43
C GLU A 115 22.67 8.99 2.68
N LYS A 116 23.19 9.10 1.45
CA LYS A 116 23.63 7.90 0.75
C LYS A 116 24.57 7.23 1.73
N ASP A 117 24.23 6.03 2.18
CA ASP A 117 25.19 5.17 2.85
C ASP A 117 26.31 4.99 1.81
N ILE A 118 27.31 5.87 1.86
CA ILE A 118 28.58 5.67 1.20
C ILE A 118 29.14 4.50 1.99
N ASP A 119 28.83 3.29 1.54
CA ASP A 119 29.44 2.09 2.07
C ASP A 119 30.96 2.26 1.90
N PRO A 120 31.71 2.48 2.99
CA PRO A 120 33.16 2.68 2.90
C PRO A 120 33.87 1.44 2.36
N LEU A 121 33.18 0.30 2.30
CA LEU A 121 33.68 -0.99 1.84
C LEU A 121 33.28 -1.32 0.40
N ALA A 122 32.45 -0.50 -0.28
CA ALA A 122 32.09 -0.75 -1.68
C ALA A 122 33.24 -0.48 -2.68
N TYR A 123 34.36 0.08 -2.20
CA TYR A 123 35.55 0.42 -2.98
C TYR A 123 36.85 -0.22 -2.45
N MET A 124 36.76 -1.19 -1.53
CA MET A 124 37.88 -2.02 -1.09
C MET A 124 37.63 -3.48 -1.45
#